data_AF-A0A2J5PW42-F1
#
_entry.id   AF-A0A2J5PW42-F1
#
_cell.length_a   1.000
_cell.length_b   1.000
_cell.length_c   1.000
_cell.angle_alpha   90.00
_cell.angle_beta   90.00
_cell.angle_gamma   90.00
#
_symmetry.space_group_name_H-M   'P 1'
#
loop_
_entity.id
_entity.type
_entity.pdbx_description
1 polymer ?
#
loop_
_entity_poly.entity_id
_entity_poly.type
_entity_poly.pdbx_seq_one_letter_code
_entity_poly.pdbx_strand_id
1 'polypeptide(L)'
;EKGCIRCSACADACPADLLPQQLYWFSKGQQHDKATSHNLADCIECGACAWVCPSNIPLVQYFRQEKAEIYALAQEEKRAAEAKLRFEARQARLERDKAARLERHKQAAVQPAAKDQDAINAALARVREKQRDAAQPIIVLSGAKPDNSEAIAAREARKAEARARKAQQQAQSNVAGPSSDAAVDPRKAAVEAAIARAKARKVEQQAVPAEDAAAEQPAAVDPRKAAVEAAIARAKARKAEQQQQAVPPSAANDDARKAAVAEAIARVQARKASRQAVNED
;
A
#
# COMPACT_ATOMS: atom_id res chain seq x y z
N GLU A 1 38.54 -43.22 -10.44
CA GLU A 1 37.84 -44.40 -9.88
C GLU A 1 37.65 -45.46 -10.96
N LYS A 2 37.43 -46.73 -10.59
CA LYS A 2 36.86 -47.73 -11.51
C LYS A 2 35.34 -47.74 -11.33
N GLY A 3 34.60 -48.23 -12.32
CA GLY A 3 33.14 -48.40 -12.21
C GLY A 3 32.75 -49.32 -11.04
N CYS A 4 31.57 -49.10 -10.47
CA CYS A 4 31.02 -49.95 -9.42
C CYS A 4 30.66 -51.33 -9.95
N ILE A 5 31.35 -52.37 -9.47
CA ILE A 5 31.13 -53.78 -9.84
C ILE A 5 30.00 -54.47 -9.03
N ARG A 6 29.27 -53.71 -8.20
CA ARG A 6 28.13 -54.17 -7.37
C ARG A 6 28.41 -55.32 -6.39
N CYS A 7 29.65 -55.49 -5.93
CA CYS A 7 30.11 -56.57 -5.05
C CYS A 7 29.60 -56.56 -3.57
N SER A 8 28.53 -55.81 -3.27
CA SER A 8 27.87 -55.58 -1.95
C SER A 8 28.71 -55.16 -0.72
N ALA A 9 30.01 -55.46 -0.63
CA ALA A 9 30.89 -55.29 0.54
C ALA A 9 30.82 -53.91 1.26
N CYS A 10 30.45 -52.85 0.55
CA CYS A 10 30.23 -51.53 1.14
C CYS A 10 29.03 -51.45 2.11
N ALA A 11 28.05 -52.35 1.98
CA ALA A 11 26.90 -52.45 2.88
C ALA A 11 27.30 -53.23 4.15
N ASP A 12 27.92 -54.40 3.97
CA ASP A 12 28.39 -55.27 5.07
C ASP A 12 29.41 -54.55 6.00
N ALA A 13 30.17 -53.60 5.46
CA ALA A 13 31.12 -52.78 6.22
C ALA A 13 30.54 -51.46 6.77
N CYS A 14 29.24 -51.18 6.60
CA CYS A 14 28.64 -49.91 7.02
C CYS A 14 28.19 -49.97 8.50
N PRO A 15 28.80 -49.22 9.44
CA PRO A 15 28.43 -49.26 10.85
C PRO A 15 27.08 -48.58 11.19
N ALA A 16 26.34 -48.15 10.18
CA ALA A 16 25.02 -47.53 10.29
C ALA A 16 23.95 -48.31 9.50
N ASP A 17 24.26 -49.53 9.03
CA ASP A 17 23.37 -50.42 8.28
C ASP A 17 22.69 -49.78 7.04
N LEU A 18 23.33 -48.76 6.47
CA LEU A 18 22.87 -48.09 5.26
C LEU A 18 23.20 -48.90 4.00
N LEU A 19 22.70 -48.44 2.85
CA LEU A 19 22.98 -49.00 1.52
C LEU A 19 23.86 -48.05 0.68
N PRO A 20 25.19 -47.92 0.93
CA PRO A 20 26.08 -47.03 0.19
C PRO A 20 26.04 -47.20 -1.34
N GLN A 21 25.76 -48.42 -1.84
CA GLN A 21 25.63 -48.64 -3.28
C GLN A 21 24.45 -47.85 -3.88
N GLN A 22 23.29 -47.84 -3.21
CA GLN A 22 22.11 -47.10 -3.67
C GLN A 22 22.31 -45.59 -3.50
N LEU A 23 22.79 -45.18 -2.33
CA LEU A 23 23.11 -43.78 -2.03
C LEU A 23 24.11 -43.18 -3.02
N TYR A 24 25.10 -43.95 -3.50
CA TYR A 24 26.02 -43.49 -4.55
C TYR A 24 25.32 -43.20 -5.87
N TRP A 25 24.40 -44.06 -6.30
CA TRP A 25 23.65 -43.82 -7.54
C TRP A 25 22.66 -42.66 -7.41
N PHE A 26 22.08 -42.44 -6.23
CA PHE A 26 21.23 -41.28 -5.99
C PHE A 26 22.04 -39.98 -5.97
N SER A 27 23.16 -39.95 -5.24
CA SER A 27 24.04 -38.77 -5.18
C SER A 27 24.68 -38.44 -6.53
N LYS A 28 25.21 -39.44 -7.24
CA LYS A 28 25.76 -39.26 -8.59
C LYS A 28 24.69 -38.82 -9.61
N GLY A 29 23.42 -39.07 -9.31
CA GLY A 29 22.27 -38.62 -10.09
C GLY A 29 21.59 -37.36 -9.58
N GLN A 30 22.12 -36.68 -8.55
CA GLN A 30 21.52 -35.52 -7.87
C GLN A 30 20.05 -35.75 -7.45
N GLN A 31 19.74 -36.97 -7.00
CA GLN A 31 18.40 -37.38 -6.58
C GLN A 31 18.22 -37.20 -5.07
N HIS A 32 18.28 -35.94 -4.63
CA HIS A 32 18.22 -35.49 -3.24
C HIS A 32 17.05 -36.09 -2.44
N ASP A 33 15.86 -36.18 -3.05
CA ASP A 33 14.67 -36.74 -2.42
C ASP A 33 14.86 -38.23 -2.07
N LYS A 34 15.49 -39.00 -2.97
CA LYS A 34 15.76 -40.43 -2.76
C LYS A 34 16.93 -40.64 -1.82
N ALA A 35 17.98 -39.82 -1.91
CA ALA A 35 19.06 -39.82 -0.93
C ALA A 35 18.51 -39.59 0.49
N THR A 36 17.57 -38.65 0.63
CA THR A 36 16.86 -38.37 1.88
C THR A 36 15.96 -39.54 2.32
N SER A 37 15.17 -40.12 1.41
CA SER A 37 14.30 -41.27 1.74
C SER A 37 15.06 -42.56 2.07
N HIS A 38 16.31 -42.66 1.64
CA HIS A 38 17.25 -43.74 1.99
C HIS A 38 18.19 -43.35 3.16
N ASN A 39 17.77 -42.39 3.99
CA ASN A 39 18.41 -42.01 5.25
C ASN A 39 19.88 -41.56 5.11
N LEU A 40 20.24 -40.85 4.03
CA LEU A 40 21.61 -40.32 3.87
C LEU A 40 22.05 -39.43 5.05
N ALA A 41 21.11 -38.76 5.72
CA ALA A 41 21.37 -37.97 6.91
C ALA A 41 22.10 -38.75 8.02
N ASP A 42 21.77 -40.03 8.20
CA ASP A 42 22.30 -40.91 9.25
C ASP A 42 23.72 -41.41 8.96
N CYS A 43 24.24 -41.19 7.75
CA CYS A 43 25.59 -41.58 7.39
C CYS A 43 26.62 -40.81 8.23
N ILE A 44 27.38 -41.47 9.11
CA ILE A 44 28.39 -40.82 9.96
C ILE A 44 29.72 -40.49 9.25
N GLU A 45 29.80 -40.63 7.92
CA GLU A 45 30.97 -40.27 7.08
C GLU A 45 32.30 -40.96 7.49
N CYS A 46 32.22 -42.11 8.16
CA CYS A 46 33.34 -42.84 8.75
C CYS A 46 34.36 -43.44 7.76
N GLY A 47 34.13 -43.39 6.45
CA GLY A 47 35.08 -43.86 5.43
C GLY A 47 35.07 -45.36 5.14
N ALA A 48 34.47 -46.20 5.99
CA ALA A 48 34.52 -47.68 5.88
C ALA A 48 34.11 -48.21 4.49
N CYS A 49 33.03 -47.67 3.92
CA CYS A 49 32.54 -48.06 2.60
C CYS A 49 33.49 -47.71 1.45
N ALA A 50 34.26 -46.62 1.56
CA ALA A 50 35.26 -46.23 0.56
C ALA A 50 36.53 -47.08 0.68
N TRP A 51 36.95 -47.41 1.91
CA TRP A 51 38.11 -48.27 2.18
C TRP A 51 37.92 -49.70 1.67
N VAL A 52 36.75 -50.31 1.91
CA VAL A 52 36.46 -51.69 1.47
C VAL A 52 36.18 -51.80 -0.05
N CYS A 53 36.09 -50.68 -0.77
CA CYS A 53 35.67 -50.69 -2.16
C CYS A 53 36.79 -51.18 -3.11
N PRO A 54 36.66 -52.33 -3.79
CA PRO A 54 37.69 -52.84 -4.71
C PRO A 54 37.87 -51.95 -5.96
N SER A 55 36.87 -51.12 -6.28
CA SER A 55 36.95 -50.12 -7.35
C SER A 55 37.59 -48.79 -6.93
N ASN A 56 37.94 -48.64 -5.63
CA ASN A 56 38.45 -47.42 -5.00
C ASN A 56 37.60 -46.17 -5.35
N ILE A 57 36.29 -46.27 -5.08
CA ILE A 57 35.32 -45.19 -5.31
C ILE A 57 35.26 -44.33 -4.05
N PRO A 58 35.41 -42.98 -4.14
CA PRO A 58 35.41 -42.08 -2.99
C PRO A 58 33.97 -41.80 -2.48
N LEU A 59 33.26 -42.85 -2.07
CA LEU A 59 31.83 -42.82 -1.68
C LEU A 59 31.50 -41.71 -0.67
N VAL A 60 32.34 -41.49 0.34
CA VAL A 60 32.12 -40.45 1.36
C VAL A 60 32.18 -39.03 0.81
N GLN A 61 32.95 -38.77 -0.26
CA GLN A 61 32.98 -37.43 -0.87
C GLN A 61 31.65 -37.11 -1.57
N TYR A 62 31.08 -38.08 -2.28
CA TYR A 62 29.74 -37.99 -2.85
C TYR A 62 28.69 -37.75 -1.75
N PHE A 63 28.73 -38.52 -0.65
CA PHE A 63 27.77 -38.36 0.46
C PHE A 63 27.90 -37.01 1.18
N ARG A 64 29.12 -36.47 1.32
CA ARG A 64 29.36 -35.13 1.87
C ARG A 64 28.79 -34.03 0.98
N GLN A 65 29.05 -34.10 -0.32
CA GLN A 65 28.50 -33.16 -1.29
C GLN A 65 26.97 -33.20 -1.27
N GLU A 66 26.38 -34.38 -1.39
CA GLU A 66 24.92 -34.59 -1.41
C GLU A 66 24.23 -34.06 -0.15
N LYS A 67 24.80 -34.33 1.03
CA LYS A 67 24.32 -33.76 2.30
C LYS A 67 24.41 -32.24 2.34
N ALA A 68 25.50 -31.66 1.83
CA ALA A 68 25.67 -30.21 1.78
C ALA A 68 24.64 -29.56 0.84
N GLU A 69 24.33 -30.20 -0.29
CA GLU A 69 23.30 -29.79 -1.24
C GLU A 69 21.89 -29.90 -0.62
N ILE A 70 21.53 -31.04 -0.01
CA ILE A 70 20.27 -31.23 0.74
C ILE A 70 20.13 -30.18 1.86
N TYR A 71 21.20 -29.91 2.61
CA TYR A 71 21.19 -28.91 3.67
C TYR A 71 21.02 -27.48 3.13
N ALA A 72 21.67 -27.15 2.01
CA ALA A 72 21.53 -25.85 1.36
C ALA A 72 20.08 -25.62 0.89
N LEU A 73 19.48 -26.60 0.21
CA LEU A 73 18.07 -26.58 -0.20
C LEU A 73 17.14 -26.38 0.99
N ALA A 74 17.30 -27.17 2.07
CA ALA A 74 16.50 -27.03 3.28
C ALA A 74 16.65 -25.66 3.98
N GLN A 75 17.81 -24.99 3.86
CA GLN A 75 18.01 -23.63 4.36
C GLN A 75 17.36 -22.57 3.46
N GLU A 76 17.39 -22.75 2.14
CA GLU A 76 16.69 -21.89 1.18
C GLU A 76 15.17 -21.99 1.33
N GLU A 77 14.63 -23.20 1.51
CA GLU A 77 13.22 -23.43 1.80
C GLU A 77 12.76 -22.74 3.09
N LYS A 78 13.54 -22.85 4.18
CA LYS A 78 13.25 -22.15 5.44
C LYS A 78 13.23 -20.63 5.27
N ARG A 79 14.22 -20.08 4.55
CA ARG A 79 14.28 -18.63 4.24
C ARG A 79 13.10 -18.20 3.37
N ALA A 80 12.72 -18.99 2.37
CA ALA A 80 11.57 -18.74 1.52
C ALA A 80 10.24 -18.83 2.28
N ALA A 81 10.10 -19.79 3.21
CA ALA A 81 8.95 -19.92 4.09
C ALA A 81 8.81 -18.70 5.02
N GLU A 82 9.88 -18.27 5.70
CA GLU A 82 9.83 -17.03 6.50
C GLU A 82 9.50 -15.79 5.65
N ALA A 83 10.03 -15.70 4.43
CA ALA A 83 9.74 -14.58 3.53
C ALA A 83 8.26 -14.56 3.11
N LYS A 84 7.66 -15.73 2.82
CA LYS A 84 6.22 -15.89 2.56
C LYS A 84 5.39 -15.45 3.78
N LEU A 85 5.69 -15.95 4.97
CA LEU A 85 5.00 -15.58 6.21
C LEU A 85 5.05 -14.06 6.47
N ARG A 86 6.21 -13.41 6.27
CA ARG A 86 6.35 -11.95 6.40
C ARG A 86 5.54 -11.19 5.34
N PHE A 87 5.49 -11.71 4.11
CA PHE A 87 4.71 -11.11 3.02
C PHE A 87 3.20 -11.23 3.26
N GLU A 88 2.72 -12.42 3.63
CA GLU A 88 1.32 -12.73 3.94
C GLU A 88 0.83 -11.88 5.13
N ALA A 89 1.63 -11.77 6.21
CA ALA A 89 1.31 -10.90 7.34
C ALA A 89 1.19 -9.41 6.94
N ARG A 90 2.05 -8.94 6.02
CA ARG A 90 1.97 -7.58 5.47
C ARG A 90 0.73 -7.40 4.60
N GLN A 91 0.39 -8.39 3.77
CA GLN A 91 -0.79 -8.36 2.91
C GLN A 91 -2.08 -8.36 3.75
N ALA A 92 -2.21 -9.26 4.73
CA ALA A 92 -3.35 -9.31 5.65
C ALA A 92 -3.51 -8.03 6.48
N ARG A 93 -2.44 -7.28 6.76
CA ARG A 93 -2.54 -5.92 7.34
C ARG A 93 -3.11 -4.92 6.32
N LEU A 94 -2.55 -4.87 5.12
CA LEU A 94 -2.99 -3.95 4.06
C LEU A 94 -4.45 -4.19 3.63
N GLU A 95 -4.90 -5.44 3.62
CA GLU A 95 -6.28 -5.83 3.31
C GLU A 95 -7.24 -5.40 4.42
N ARG A 96 -6.88 -5.57 5.71
CA ARG A 96 -7.64 -5.01 6.84
C ARG A 96 -7.71 -3.48 6.80
N ASP A 97 -6.59 -2.81 6.53
CA ASP A 97 -6.54 -1.33 6.41
C ASP A 97 -7.35 -0.81 5.22
N LYS A 98 -7.47 -1.61 4.15
CA LYS A 98 -8.32 -1.33 2.98
C LYS A 98 -9.80 -1.56 3.30
N ALA A 99 -10.13 -2.69 3.91
CA ALA A 99 -11.49 -3.03 4.36
C ALA A 99 -12.04 -1.97 5.32
N ALA A 100 -11.30 -1.64 6.39
CA ALA A 100 -11.69 -0.62 7.36
C ALA A 100 -11.79 0.79 6.76
N ARG A 101 -11.11 1.09 5.64
CA ARG A 101 -11.32 2.34 4.88
C ARG A 101 -12.59 2.29 4.05
N LEU A 102 -12.85 1.18 3.36
CA LEU A 102 -14.07 0.97 2.58
C LEU A 102 -15.31 0.96 3.47
N GLU A 103 -15.24 0.36 4.67
CA GLU A 103 -16.31 0.39 5.66
C GLU A 103 -16.58 1.80 6.18
N ARG A 104 -15.54 2.56 6.57
CA ARG A 104 -15.70 3.97 6.93
C ARG A 104 -16.28 4.80 5.78
N HIS A 105 -15.90 4.54 4.54
CA HIS A 105 -16.47 5.22 3.38
C HIS A 105 -17.91 4.78 3.07
N LYS A 106 -18.30 3.52 3.36
CA LYS A 106 -19.68 3.03 3.27
C LYS A 106 -20.57 3.60 4.39
N GLN A 107 -20.03 3.79 5.59
CA GLN A 107 -20.75 4.38 6.73
C GLN A 107 -20.88 5.91 6.58
N ALA A 108 -19.85 6.58 6.04
CA ALA A 108 -19.88 8.01 5.74
C ALA A 108 -20.69 8.35 4.46
N ALA A 109 -20.83 7.39 3.54
CA ALA A 109 -21.85 7.44 2.49
C ALA A 109 -23.23 7.23 3.14
N VAL A 110 -23.77 8.32 3.69
CA VAL A 110 -25.11 8.36 4.29
C VAL A 110 -26.12 7.83 3.29
N GLN A 111 -26.59 6.60 3.53
CA GLN A 111 -27.73 6.07 2.81
C GLN A 111 -28.95 6.91 3.22
N PRO A 112 -29.77 7.39 2.26
CA PRO A 112 -31.02 8.09 2.60
C PRO A 112 -31.86 7.20 3.51
N ALA A 113 -32.43 7.76 4.58
CA ALA A 113 -33.27 6.99 5.50
C ALA A 113 -34.47 6.42 4.72
N ALA A 114 -35.11 5.36 5.23
CA ALA A 114 -36.24 4.73 4.52
C ALA A 114 -37.33 5.74 4.09
N LYS A 115 -37.65 6.71 4.97
CA LYS A 115 -38.58 7.81 4.67
C LYS A 115 -38.09 8.76 3.57
N ASP A 116 -36.78 8.99 3.47
CA ASP A 116 -36.19 9.81 2.41
C ASP A 116 -36.20 9.06 1.07
N GLN A 117 -35.97 7.73 1.08
CA GLN A 117 -36.12 6.89 -0.11
C GLN A 117 -37.55 6.93 -0.64
N ASP A 118 -38.56 6.81 0.23
CA ASP A 118 -39.97 6.90 -0.15
C ASP A 118 -40.30 8.28 -0.76
N ALA A 119 -39.77 9.36 -0.17
CA ALA A 119 -39.94 10.72 -0.69
C ALA A 119 -39.25 10.94 -2.06
N ILE A 120 -38.05 10.39 -2.24
CA ILE A 120 -37.30 10.43 -3.51
C ILE A 120 -38.06 9.62 -4.59
N ASN A 121 -38.54 8.43 -4.26
CA ASN A 121 -39.32 7.59 -5.18
C ASN A 121 -40.63 8.26 -5.59
N ALA A 122 -41.35 8.89 -4.64
CA ALA A 122 -42.54 9.67 -4.94
C ALA A 122 -42.24 10.95 -5.77
N ALA A 123 -41.06 11.56 -5.62
CA ALA A 123 -40.62 12.65 -6.48
C ALA A 123 -40.32 12.15 -7.91
N LEU A 124 -39.62 11.03 -8.06
CA LEU A 124 -39.33 10.40 -9.36
C LEU A 124 -40.60 9.95 -10.09
N ALA A 125 -41.61 9.43 -9.37
CA ALA A 125 -42.92 9.11 -9.92
C ALA A 125 -43.60 10.36 -10.52
N ARG A 126 -43.66 11.47 -9.77
CA ARG A 126 -44.23 12.74 -10.24
C ARG A 126 -43.48 13.34 -11.44
N VAL A 127 -42.16 13.18 -11.51
CA VAL A 127 -41.37 13.59 -12.70
C VAL A 127 -41.71 12.74 -13.91
N ARG A 128 -41.87 11.42 -13.75
CA ARG A 128 -42.29 10.51 -14.82
C ARG A 128 -43.72 10.79 -15.32
N GLU A 129 -44.67 11.06 -14.41
CA GLU A 129 -46.03 11.47 -14.78
C GLU A 129 -46.02 12.80 -15.55
N LYS A 130 -45.30 13.81 -15.05
CA LYS A 130 -45.16 15.09 -15.74
C LYS A 130 -44.47 14.98 -17.11
N GLN A 131 -43.55 14.03 -17.28
CA GLN A 131 -42.98 13.69 -18.60
C GLN A 131 -44.00 12.98 -19.51
N ARG A 132 -44.89 12.14 -18.95
CA ARG A 132 -46.01 11.52 -19.68
C ARG A 132 -47.03 12.56 -20.14
N ASP A 133 -47.33 13.56 -19.30
CA ASP A 133 -48.25 14.65 -19.64
C ASP A 133 -47.64 15.63 -20.65
N ALA A 134 -46.34 15.92 -20.55
CA ALA A 134 -45.61 16.69 -21.56
C ALA A 134 -45.46 15.95 -22.91
N ALA A 135 -45.70 14.63 -22.95
CA ALA A 135 -45.74 13.83 -24.17
C ALA A 135 -47.14 13.77 -24.81
N GLN A 136 -48.17 14.39 -24.21
CA GLN A 136 -49.49 14.53 -24.84
C GLN A 136 -49.41 15.61 -25.95
N PRO A 137 -49.92 15.35 -27.16
CA PRO A 137 -49.80 16.29 -28.29
C PRO A 137 -50.66 17.54 -28.07
N ILE A 138 -50.02 18.71 -28.02
CA ILE A 138 -50.69 20.00 -27.87
C ILE A 138 -51.35 20.37 -29.21
N ILE A 139 -52.68 20.27 -29.29
CA ILE A 139 -53.46 20.68 -30.45
C ILE A 139 -53.67 22.20 -30.39
N VAL A 140 -52.93 22.96 -31.21
CA VAL A 140 -53.05 24.41 -31.29
C VAL A 140 -54.17 24.79 -32.28
N LEU A 141 -55.31 25.27 -31.76
CA LEU A 141 -56.35 25.89 -32.59
C LEU A 141 -55.93 27.31 -33.01
N SER A 142 -55.82 27.55 -34.31
CA SER A 142 -55.39 28.83 -34.87
C SER A 142 -56.44 29.93 -34.66
N GLY A 143 -56.18 30.87 -33.73
CA GLY A 143 -56.96 32.10 -33.56
C GLY A 143 -57.14 32.58 -32.12
N ALA A 144 -57.00 31.69 -31.12
CA ALA A 144 -57.13 32.06 -29.71
C ALA A 144 -55.84 32.67 -29.15
N LYS A 145 -55.93 33.84 -28.49
CA LYS A 145 -54.83 34.37 -27.66
C LYS A 145 -54.76 33.52 -26.38
N PRO A 146 -53.57 33.05 -25.94
CA PRO A 146 -53.45 32.33 -24.68
C PRO A 146 -53.83 33.24 -23.50
N ASP A 147 -54.81 32.82 -22.71
CA ASP A 147 -55.29 33.59 -21.56
C ASP A 147 -54.32 33.46 -20.37
N ASN A 148 -53.25 34.24 -20.43
CA ASN A 148 -52.21 34.25 -19.40
C ASN A 148 -52.63 35.04 -18.12
N SER A 149 -53.90 35.40 -17.97
CA SER A 149 -54.40 36.19 -16.83
C SER A 149 -54.13 35.51 -15.48
N GLU A 150 -54.40 34.20 -15.38
CA GLU A 150 -54.12 33.39 -14.19
C GLU A 150 -52.62 33.38 -13.83
N ALA A 151 -51.74 33.29 -14.83
CA ALA A 151 -50.29 33.30 -14.63
C ALA A 151 -49.78 34.66 -14.11
N ILE A 152 -50.43 35.76 -14.50
CA ILE A 152 -50.15 37.12 -14.00
C ILE A 152 -50.63 37.24 -12.56
N ALA A 153 -51.87 36.87 -12.26
CA ALA A 153 -52.43 36.89 -10.90
C ALA A 153 -51.59 36.06 -9.91
N ALA A 154 -51.18 34.85 -10.31
CA ALA A 154 -50.30 33.99 -9.52
C ALA A 154 -48.88 34.55 -9.34
N ARG A 155 -48.45 35.51 -10.17
CA ARG A 155 -47.15 36.20 -10.02
C ARG A 155 -47.26 37.39 -9.06
N GLU A 156 -48.39 38.10 -9.08
CA GLU A 156 -48.67 39.21 -8.17
C GLU A 156 -48.92 38.72 -6.74
N ALA A 157 -49.69 37.64 -6.55
CA ALA A 157 -49.89 37.00 -5.25
C ALA A 157 -48.56 36.66 -4.55
N ARG A 158 -47.66 35.95 -5.24
CA ARG A 158 -46.31 35.63 -4.72
C ARG A 158 -45.47 36.87 -4.40
N LYS A 159 -45.66 37.98 -5.14
CA LYS A 159 -44.97 39.26 -4.89
C LYS A 159 -45.53 39.97 -3.65
N ALA A 160 -46.84 39.85 -3.41
CA ALA A 160 -47.51 40.36 -2.21
C ALA A 160 -47.10 39.55 -0.96
N GLU A 161 -47.11 38.22 -1.01
CA GLU A 161 -46.65 37.34 0.07
C GLU A 161 -45.19 37.59 0.48
N ALA A 162 -44.29 37.75 -0.51
CA ALA A 162 -42.89 38.07 -0.24
C ALA A 162 -42.72 39.43 0.46
N ARG A 163 -43.54 40.44 0.10
CA ARG A 163 -43.57 41.74 0.77
C ARG A 163 -44.12 41.62 2.19
N ALA A 164 -45.19 40.86 2.40
CA ALA A 164 -45.78 40.62 3.72
C ALA A 164 -44.79 39.92 4.67
N ARG A 165 -44.08 38.88 4.21
CA ARG A 165 -43.01 38.23 4.99
C ARG A 165 -41.87 39.18 5.34
N LYS A 166 -41.44 40.04 4.40
CA LYS A 166 -40.39 41.03 4.66
C LYS A 166 -40.84 42.09 5.68
N ALA A 167 -42.09 42.54 5.61
CA ALA A 167 -42.68 43.46 6.59
C ALA A 167 -42.78 42.81 7.98
N GLN A 168 -43.17 41.54 8.08
CA GLN A 168 -43.20 40.79 9.34
C GLN A 168 -41.80 40.65 9.95
N GLN A 169 -40.77 40.35 9.15
CA GLN A 169 -39.38 40.31 9.62
C GLN A 169 -38.89 41.69 10.11
N GLN A 170 -39.21 42.77 9.38
CA GLN A 170 -38.84 44.13 9.79
C GLN A 170 -39.57 44.58 11.07
N ALA A 171 -40.84 44.21 11.24
CA ALA A 171 -41.59 44.45 12.47
C ALA A 171 -40.99 43.70 13.66
N GLN A 172 -40.63 42.42 13.49
CA GLN A 172 -39.97 41.63 14.54
C GLN A 172 -38.60 42.21 14.94
N SER A 173 -37.85 42.82 14.02
CA SER A 173 -36.60 43.51 14.35
C SER A 173 -36.76 44.87 15.06
N ASN A 174 -37.93 45.51 15.00
CA ASN A 174 -38.16 46.85 15.55
C ASN A 174 -38.82 46.88 16.94
N VAL A 175 -39.22 45.72 17.49
CA VAL A 175 -39.77 45.62 18.86
C VAL A 175 -38.65 45.36 19.90
N ALA A 176 -37.40 45.23 19.46
CA ALA A 176 -36.22 45.12 20.33
C ALA A 176 -35.40 46.41 20.35
N GLY A 177 -35.74 47.34 21.24
CA GLY A 177 -34.87 48.45 21.60
C GLY A 177 -35.49 49.45 22.60
N PRO A 178 -34.69 50.33 23.23
CA PRO A 178 -33.26 50.25 23.47
C PRO A 178 -32.97 50.16 24.98
N SER A 179 -32.62 48.97 25.47
CA SER A 179 -32.07 48.85 26.83
C SER A 179 -30.62 49.33 26.85
N SER A 180 -30.35 50.37 27.64
CA SER A 180 -29.00 50.86 27.88
C SER A 180 -28.20 49.87 28.72
N ASP A 181 -27.43 48.99 28.06
CA ASP A 181 -26.14 48.57 28.59
C ASP A 181 -25.22 48.12 27.45
N ALA A 182 -23.94 48.48 27.55
CA ALA A 182 -22.95 48.17 26.53
C ALA A 182 -22.47 46.71 26.63
N ALA A 183 -23.37 45.77 26.32
CA ALA A 183 -23.04 44.37 26.13
C ALA A 183 -22.20 44.19 24.85
N VAL A 184 -20.90 44.44 24.95
CA VAL A 184 -19.92 44.02 23.96
C VAL A 184 -20.11 42.52 23.74
N ASP A 185 -20.41 42.11 22.49
CA ASP A 185 -20.64 40.69 22.15
C ASP A 185 -19.51 39.83 22.77
N PRO A 186 -19.83 38.92 23.71
CA PRO A 186 -18.81 38.19 24.47
C PRO A 186 -17.90 37.36 23.56
N ARG A 187 -18.34 37.02 22.34
CA ARG A 187 -17.51 36.32 21.35
C ARG A 187 -16.48 37.25 20.71
N LYS A 188 -16.83 38.50 20.43
CA LYS A 188 -15.90 39.48 19.86
C LYS A 188 -14.81 39.86 20.88
N ALA A 189 -15.22 40.10 22.14
CA ALA A 189 -14.29 40.35 23.24
C ALA A 189 -13.34 39.15 23.51
N ALA A 190 -13.85 37.91 23.43
CA ALA A 190 -13.04 36.70 23.62
C ALA A 190 -11.96 36.53 22.54
N VAL A 191 -12.24 36.88 21.29
CA VAL A 191 -11.26 36.79 20.18
C VAL A 191 -10.13 37.81 20.34
N GLU A 192 -10.44 39.06 20.71
CA GLU A 192 -9.41 40.08 20.97
C GLU A 192 -8.55 39.70 22.19
N ALA A 193 -9.15 39.17 23.26
CA ALA A 193 -8.43 38.64 24.41
C ALA A 193 -7.56 37.42 24.10
N ALA A 194 -7.90 36.61 23.09
CA ALA A 194 -7.06 35.51 22.61
C ALA A 194 -5.87 36.01 21.79
N ILE A 195 -6.07 37.02 20.94
CA ILE A 195 -5.01 37.66 20.13
C ILE A 195 -4.00 38.38 21.04
N ALA A 196 -4.46 39.04 22.11
CA ALA A 196 -3.59 39.66 23.11
C ALA A 196 -2.68 38.63 23.82
N ARG A 197 -3.24 37.49 24.26
CA ARG A 197 -2.48 36.40 24.89
C ARG A 197 -1.48 35.74 23.92
N ALA A 198 -1.84 35.60 22.64
CA ALA A 198 -0.94 35.09 21.61
C ALA A 198 0.23 36.04 21.33
N LYS A 199 0.02 37.36 21.41
CA LYS A 199 1.09 38.37 21.30
C LYS A 199 2.00 38.37 22.53
N ALA A 200 1.45 38.33 23.75
CA ALA A 200 2.24 38.31 25.00
C ALA A 200 3.23 37.12 25.04
N ARG A 201 2.75 35.90 24.76
CA ARG A 201 3.59 34.68 24.73
C ARG A 201 4.70 34.71 23.68
N LYS A 202 4.56 35.52 22.62
CA LYS A 202 5.60 35.68 21.58
C LYS A 202 6.72 36.65 22.02
N VAL A 203 6.43 37.58 22.93
CA VAL A 203 7.41 38.52 23.50
C VAL A 203 8.22 37.87 24.63
N GLU A 204 7.57 37.09 25.50
CA GLU A 204 8.25 36.32 26.56
C GLU A 204 9.27 35.30 26.01
N GLN A 205 9.06 34.79 24.80
CA GLN A 205 10.01 33.87 24.14
C GLN A 205 11.20 34.57 23.46
N GLN A 206 11.32 35.90 23.52
CA GLN A 206 12.41 36.67 22.89
C GLN A 206 13.20 37.57 23.86
N ALA A 207 12.96 37.50 25.18
CA ALA A 207 13.65 38.32 26.17
C ALA A 207 14.22 37.47 27.32
N VAL A 208 15.45 36.96 27.15
CA VAL A 208 16.31 36.45 28.24
C VAL A 208 17.73 36.99 28.01
N PRO A 209 18.25 37.92 28.84
CA PRO A 209 19.61 38.45 28.71
C PRO A 209 20.70 37.57 29.36
N ALA A 210 21.93 37.68 28.86
CA ALA A 210 23.19 37.34 29.56
C ALA A 210 23.65 38.54 30.45
N GLU A 211 24.75 38.61 31.21
CA GLU A 211 26.10 37.97 31.30
C GLU A 211 26.59 38.06 32.78
N ASP A 212 27.67 37.45 33.30
CA ASP A 212 28.45 36.21 33.07
C ASP A 212 29.30 35.92 34.37
N ALA A 213 29.78 34.68 34.58
CA ALA A 213 30.94 34.39 35.44
C ALA A 213 31.58 32.98 35.22
N ALA A 214 32.55 32.91 34.31
CA ALA A 214 33.77 32.06 34.35
C ALA A 214 33.73 30.58 34.85
N ALA A 215 33.73 29.62 33.92
CA ALA A 215 34.55 28.39 33.94
C ALA A 215 34.54 27.68 32.55
N GLU A 216 35.54 26.84 32.26
CA GLU A 216 35.79 26.22 30.94
C GLU A 216 34.66 25.27 30.43
N GLN A 217 34.17 25.48 29.19
CA GLN A 217 33.89 24.44 28.15
C GLN A 217 33.24 25.06 26.88
N PRO A 218 33.27 24.38 25.70
CA PRO A 218 32.90 24.99 24.42
C PRO A 218 31.39 25.12 24.17
N ALA A 219 31.02 26.09 23.33
CA ALA A 219 29.67 26.61 23.16
C ALA A 219 28.57 25.59 22.80
N ALA A 220 27.46 25.65 23.54
CA ALA A 220 26.25 24.88 23.27
C ALA A 220 25.43 25.51 22.13
N VAL A 221 25.51 24.92 20.93
CA VAL A 221 24.51 25.11 19.87
C VAL A 221 23.16 24.54 20.30
N ASP A 222 22.06 25.24 19.95
CA ASP A 222 20.68 24.78 20.19
C ASP A 222 20.53 23.30 19.83
N PRO A 223 20.12 22.42 20.79
CA PRO A 223 20.14 20.98 20.59
C PRO A 223 19.25 20.52 19.42
N ARG A 224 18.23 21.29 19.02
CA ARG A 224 17.42 20.99 17.83
C ARG A 224 18.13 21.36 16.54
N LYS A 225 18.82 22.51 16.50
CA LYS A 225 19.64 22.91 15.36
C LYS A 225 20.81 21.95 15.15
N ALA A 226 21.51 21.60 16.22
CA ALA A 226 22.58 20.60 16.23
C ALA A 226 22.08 19.21 15.77
N ALA A 227 20.90 18.78 16.22
CA ALA A 227 20.30 17.51 15.76
C ALA A 227 19.96 17.51 14.27
N VAL A 228 19.46 18.63 13.73
CA VAL A 228 19.17 18.79 12.29
C VAL A 228 20.45 18.83 11.45
N GLU A 229 21.48 19.55 11.89
CA GLU A 229 22.78 19.58 11.20
C GLU A 229 23.45 18.20 11.22
N ALA A 230 23.40 17.48 12.34
CA ALA A 230 23.87 16.09 12.44
C ALA A 230 23.02 15.10 11.60
N ALA A 231 21.74 15.38 11.36
CA ALA A 231 20.90 14.59 10.45
C ALA A 231 21.27 14.85 8.98
N ILE A 232 21.52 16.11 8.61
CA ILE A 232 21.96 16.52 7.27
C ILE A 232 23.36 15.97 6.96
N ALA A 233 24.28 15.99 7.93
CA ALA A 233 25.61 15.38 7.79
C ALA A 233 25.51 13.86 7.54
N ARG A 234 24.67 13.14 8.31
CA ARG A 234 24.43 11.70 8.11
C ARG A 234 23.75 11.38 6.78
N ALA A 235 22.86 12.25 6.29
CA ALA A 235 22.25 12.11 4.96
C ALA A 235 23.26 12.34 3.82
N LYS A 236 24.17 13.32 3.96
CA LYS A 236 25.24 13.58 3.00
C LYS A 236 26.26 12.44 2.96
N ALA A 237 26.67 11.91 4.11
CA ALA A 237 27.58 10.77 4.21
C ALA A 237 27.03 9.53 3.46
N ARG A 238 25.78 9.14 3.76
CA ARG A 238 25.10 8.02 3.06
C ARG A 238 24.99 8.23 1.55
N LYS A 239 24.80 9.46 1.09
CA LYS A 239 24.74 9.78 -0.35
C LYS A 239 26.12 9.69 -1.01
N ALA A 240 27.20 10.04 -0.29
CA ALA A 240 28.57 9.87 -0.77
C ALA A 240 28.98 8.39 -0.83
N GLU A 241 28.64 7.59 0.20
CA GLU A 241 28.86 6.14 0.19
C GLU A 241 28.11 5.46 -0.97
N GLN A 242 26.86 5.84 -1.24
CA GLN A 242 26.09 5.36 -2.39
C GLN A 242 26.69 5.78 -3.74
N GLN A 243 27.42 6.89 -3.81
CA GLN A 243 28.13 7.32 -5.03
C GLN A 243 29.48 6.61 -5.20
N GLN A 244 30.12 6.16 -4.11
CA GLN A 244 31.36 5.38 -4.16
C GLN A 244 31.14 3.88 -4.38
N GLN A 245 29.98 3.35 -3.99
CA GLN A 245 29.55 1.97 -4.32
C GLN A 245 28.92 1.86 -5.72
N ALA A 246 28.77 2.97 -6.45
CA ALA A 246 28.35 2.96 -7.84
C ALA A 246 29.53 2.55 -8.75
N VAL A 247 29.75 1.25 -8.90
CA VAL A 247 30.49 0.69 -10.04
C VAL A 247 29.84 1.24 -11.32
N PRO A 248 30.59 1.89 -12.24
CA PRO A 248 29.99 2.38 -13.47
C PRO A 248 29.40 1.19 -14.25
N PRO A 249 28.17 1.28 -14.78
CA PRO A 249 27.65 0.23 -15.64
C PRO A 249 28.58 0.12 -16.85
N SER A 250 29.24 -1.03 -16.99
CA SER A 250 29.97 -1.32 -18.22
C SER A 250 28.95 -1.37 -19.37
N ALA A 251 29.28 -0.74 -20.51
CA ALA A 251 28.34 -0.60 -21.63
C ALA A 251 27.73 -1.95 -22.08
N ALA A 252 28.48 -3.05 -21.92
CA ALA A 252 28.03 -4.42 -22.14
C ALA A 252 26.76 -4.81 -21.34
N ASN A 253 26.58 -4.31 -20.11
CA ASN A 253 25.40 -4.58 -19.29
C ASN A 253 24.16 -3.81 -19.75
N ASP A 254 24.33 -2.58 -20.24
CA ASP A 254 23.22 -1.79 -20.76
C ASP A 254 22.74 -2.32 -22.11
N ASP A 255 23.66 -2.77 -22.98
CA ASP A 255 23.29 -3.38 -24.26
C ASP A 255 22.68 -4.79 -24.07
N ALA A 256 23.16 -5.58 -23.11
CA ALA A 256 22.51 -6.84 -22.71
C ALA A 256 21.08 -6.61 -22.18
N ARG A 257 20.85 -5.55 -21.39
CA ARG A 257 19.51 -5.16 -20.93
C ARG A 257 18.60 -4.70 -22.07
N LYS A 258 19.11 -3.86 -22.99
CA LYS A 258 18.35 -3.43 -24.17
C LYS A 258 17.96 -4.61 -25.07
N ALA A 259 18.87 -5.56 -25.28
CA ALA A 259 18.59 -6.78 -26.04
C ALA A 259 17.48 -7.62 -25.39
N ALA A 260 17.56 -7.86 -24.07
CA ALA A 260 16.54 -8.61 -23.34
C ALA A 260 15.16 -7.92 -23.37
N VAL A 261 15.12 -6.58 -23.31
CA VAL A 261 13.86 -5.81 -23.44
C VAL A 261 13.30 -5.88 -24.86
N ALA A 262 14.14 -5.79 -25.90
CA ALA A 262 13.72 -5.94 -27.29
C ALA A 262 13.14 -7.34 -27.56
N GLU A 263 13.77 -8.39 -27.05
CA GLU A 263 13.27 -9.76 -27.18
C GLU A 263 11.93 -9.96 -26.43
N ALA A 264 11.79 -9.38 -25.24
CA ALA A 264 10.53 -9.42 -24.50
C ALA A 264 9.39 -8.71 -25.25
N ILE A 265 9.67 -7.56 -25.88
CA ILE A 265 8.70 -6.83 -26.71
C ILE A 265 8.31 -7.66 -27.94
N ALA A 266 9.27 -8.28 -28.62
CA ALA A 266 9.00 -9.15 -29.77
C ALA A 266 8.11 -10.36 -29.38
N ARG A 267 8.39 -11.02 -28.24
CA ARG A 267 7.57 -12.11 -27.70
C ARG A 267 6.14 -11.65 -27.35
N VAL A 268 5.96 -10.42 -26.84
CA VAL A 268 4.62 -9.84 -26.57
C VAL A 268 3.89 -9.50 -27.87
N GLN A 269 4.57 -8.94 -28.86
CA GLN A 269 3.97 -8.65 -30.17
C GLN A 269 3.55 -9.92 -30.91
N ALA A 270 4.38 -10.98 -30.90
CA ALA A 270 4.02 -12.28 -31.46
C ALA A 270 2.79 -12.89 -30.75
N ARG A 271 2.72 -12.80 -29.42
CA ARG A 271 1.53 -13.21 -28.63
C ARG A 271 0.29 -12.36 -28.89
N LYS A 272 0.46 -11.10 -29.30
CA LYS A 272 -0.66 -10.22 -29.67
C LYS A 272 -1.18 -10.57 -31.07
N ALA A 273 -0.28 -10.75 -32.05
CA ALA A 273 -0.62 -11.15 -33.40
C ALA A 273 -1.35 -12.51 -33.44
N SER A 274 -0.86 -13.52 -32.71
CA SER A 274 -1.55 -14.82 -32.63
C SER A 274 -2.90 -14.74 -31.92
N ARG A 275 -3.07 -13.86 -30.92
CA ARG A 275 -4.38 -13.60 -30.29
C ARG A 275 -5.33 -12.77 -31.16
N GLN A 276 -4.84 -12.06 -32.17
CA GLN A 276 -5.69 -11.38 -33.15
C GLN A 276 -6.16 -12.36 -34.23
N ALA A 277 -5.26 -13.19 -34.76
CA ALA A 277 -5.61 -14.24 -35.72
C ALA A 277 -6.68 -15.22 -35.19
N VAL A 278 -6.56 -15.66 -33.92
CA VAL A 278 -7.55 -16.56 -33.26
C VAL A 278 -8.88 -15.85 -32.95
N ASN A 279 -9.03 -14.57 -33.28
CA ASN A 279 -10.21 -13.76 -32.99
C ASN A 279 -10.79 -13.10 -34.26
N GLU A 280 -10.31 -13.52 -35.45
CA GLU A 280 -10.77 -13.14 -36.79
C GLU A 280 -11.20 -14.35 -37.66
N ASP A 281 -11.10 -15.58 -37.12
CA ASP A 281 -11.78 -16.82 -37.55
C ASP A 281 -12.99 -17.12 -36.63
#